data_AF-A0ABD6DXN7-F1
#
_entry.id   AF-A0ABD6DXN7-F1
#
_cell.length_a   1.000
_cell.length_b   1.000
_cell.length_c   1.000
_cell.angle_alpha   90.00
_cell.angle_beta   90.00
_cell.angle_gamma   90.00
#
_symmetry.space_group_name_H-M   'P 1'
#
loop_
_entity.id
_entity.type
_entity.pdbx_description
1 polymer ?
#
loop_
_entity_poly.entity_id
_entity_poly.type
_entity_poly.pdbx_seq_one_letter_code
_entity_poly.pdbx_strand_id
1 'polypeptide(L)'
;MATPPHLSPKLVVGIGSLLLTLAATWATMRTSGYPSERSLPAWPKTLGSRLRDELPRGDHLTAAWVAVALWSVLVSGLHFGGVYYNVYTAMPWWDLMTHAMGGLGVAALLAFTFRGSTLRSPFWLVPAVLAIGAGFEVYEFLFKAFWHHWTLEFYVEDTAIDLILNTSGAVVFAAATAVYRSRVRSESTTGDPGGDPVGTDTD
;
A
#
# COMPACT_ATOMS: atom_id res chain seq x y z
N MET A 1 42.90 -4.77 -1.96
CA MET A 1 41.67 -4.43 -2.69
C MET A 1 40.60 -4.11 -1.65
N ALA A 2 39.91 -2.98 -1.75
CA ALA A 2 38.80 -2.68 -0.84
C ALA A 2 37.64 -3.64 -1.13
N THR A 3 37.03 -4.20 -0.09
CA THR A 3 35.82 -5.01 -0.24
C THR A 3 34.70 -4.14 -0.80
N PRO A 4 33.98 -4.57 -1.86
CA PRO A 4 32.81 -3.84 -2.35
C PRO A 4 31.80 -3.62 -1.22
N PRO A 5 31.11 -2.45 -1.16
CA PRO A 5 30.12 -2.18 -0.12
C PRO A 5 29.06 -3.29 0.02
N HIS A 6 28.66 -3.90 -1.11
CA HIS A 6 27.69 -5.00 -1.19
C HIS A 6 28.17 -6.34 -0.63
N LEU A 7 29.47 -6.51 -0.42
CA LEU A 7 30.07 -7.70 0.19
C LEU A 7 30.49 -7.46 1.65
N SER A 8 30.02 -6.35 2.24
CA SER A 8 30.19 -6.06 3.66
C SER A 8 29.15 -6.80 4.52
N PRO A 9 29.25 -6.76 5.86
CA PRO A 9 28.21 -7.29 6.75
C PRO A 9 26.79 -6.74 6.48
N LYS A 10 26.68 -5.57 5.83
CA LYS A 10 25.40 -4.97 5.40
C LYS A 10 24.66 -5.77 4.35
N LEU A 11 25.30 -6.77 3.72
CA LEU A 11 24.62 -7.75 2.86
C LEU A 11 23.44 -8.44 3.56
N VAL A 12 23.49 -8.56 4.90
CA VAL A 12 22.37 -9.10 5.68
C VAL A 12 21.09 -8.29 5.50
N VAL A 13 21.18 -6.97 5.32
CA VAL A 13 20.02 -6.10 5.06
C VAL A 13 19.45 -6.41 3.68
N GLY A 14 20.29 -6.43 2.64
CA GLY A 14 19.85 -6.76 1.28
C GLY A 14 19.22 -8.16 1.16
N ILE A 15 19.85 -9.19 1.74
CA ILE A 15 19.32 -10.57 1.75
C ILE A 15 18.07 -10.65 2.63
N GLY A 16 18.08 -10.03 3.81
CA GLY A 16 16.96 -10.01 4.75
C GLY A 16 15.72 -9.39 4.11
N SER A 17 15.87 -8.23 3.47
CA SER A 17 14.82 -7.56 2.73
C SER A 17 14.29 -8.40 1.57
N LEU A 18 15.17 -9.07 0.81
CA LEU A 18 14.73 -10.00 -0.25
C LEU A 18 13.89 -11.15 0.30
N LEU A 19 14.35 -11.81 1.37
CA LEU A 19 13.61 -12.89 2.01
C LEU A 19 12.27 -12.40 2.57
N LEU A 20 12.25 -11.20 3.15
CA LEU A 20 11.03 -10.57 3.64
C LEU A 20 10.06 -10.24 2.50
N THR A 21 10.53 -9.72 1.36
CA THR A 21 9.70 -9.50 0.16
C THR A 21 9.02 -10.80 -0.28
N LEU A 22 9.78 -11.90 -0.34
CA LEU A 22 9.25 -13.20 -0.75
C LEU A 22 8.22 -13.72 0.27
N ALA A 23 8.53 -13.64 1.57
CA ALA A 23 7.63 -14.06 2.64
C ALA A 23 6.34 -13.23 2.70
N ALA A 24 6.46 -11.90 2.58
CA ALA A 24 5.32 -10.98 2.56
C ALA A 24 4.47 -11.16 1.29
N THR A 25 5.09 -11.41 0.14
CA THR A 25 4.37 -11.76 -1.10
C THR A 25 3.57 -13.04 -0.92
N TRP A 26 4.19 -14.08 -0.36
CA TRP A 26 3.52 -15.33 -0.05
C TRP A 26 2.35 -15.14 0.94
N ALA A 27 2.55 -14.34 1.99
CA ALA A 27 1.51 -14.02 2.97
C ALA A 27 0.34 -13.26 2.31
N THR A 28 0.66 -12.32 1.42
CA THR A 28 -0.31 -11.57 0.61
C THR A 28 -1.20 -12.51 -0.17
N MET A 29 -0.61 -13.47 -0.90
CA MET A 29 -1.34 -14.45 -1.71
C MET A 29 -2.27 -15.36 -0.90
N ARG A 30 -1.99 -15.56 0.39
CA ARG A 30 -2.81 -16.38 1.30
C ARG A 30 -3.81 -15.59 2.11
N THR A 31 -3.75 -14.26 2.07
CA THR A 31 -4.65 -13.41 2.85
C THR A 31 -6.02 -13.34 2.18
N SER A 32 -7.08 -13.38 3.00
CA SER A 32 -8.45 -13.27 2.50
C SER A 32 -8.66 -11.99 1.70
N GLY A 33 -9.39 -12.10 0.60
CA GLY A 33 -9.62 -10.96 -0.30
C GLY A 33 -8.45 -10.62 -1.22
N TYR A 34 -7.37 -11.39 -1.23
CA TYR A 34 -6.35 -11.28 -2.27
C TYR A 34 -6.99 -11.45 -3.68
N PRO A 35 -6.60 -10.62 -4.68
CA PRO A 35 -7.11 -10.73 -6.05
C PRO A 35 -6.83 -12.11 -6.66
N SER A 36 -7.64 -12.56 -7.62
CA SER A 36 -7.42 -13.88 -8.24
C SER A 36 -6.02 -13.99 -8.86
N GLU A 37 -5.42 -15.18 -8.87
CA GLU A 37 -4.01 -15.38 -9.25
C GLU A 37 -3.63 -14.86 -10.65
N ARG A 38 -4.61 -14.74 -11.56
CA ARG A 38 -4.40 -14.19 -12.91
C ARG A 38 -4.28 -12.66 -12.96
N SER A 39 -4.53 -11.95 -11.85
CA SER A 39 -4.65 -10.49 -11.82
C SER A 39 -3.30 -9.78 -11.71
N LEU A 40 -2.31 -10.37 -11.03
CA LEU A 40 -1.02 -9.69 -10.79
C LEU A 40 -0.14 -9.57 -12.03
N PRO A 41 0.09 -10.63 -12.84
CA PRO A 41 0.84 -10.47 -14.09
C PRO A 41 0.15 -9.52 -15.07
N ALA A 42 -1.16 -9.35 -14.93
CA ALA A 42 -1.97 -8.44 -15.72
C ALA A 42 -2.22 -7.09 -15.04
N TRP A 43 -1.53 -6.76 -13.93
CA TRP A 43 -1.82 -5.57 -13.14
C TRP A 43 -1.87 -4.28 -13.98
N PRO A 44 -0.91 -3.98 -14.88
CA PRO A 44 -0.98 -2.79 -15.72
C PRO A 44 -2.24 -2.75 -16.60
N LYS A 45 -2.66 -3.91 -17.12
CA LYS A 45 -3.89 -4.05 -17.92
C LYS A 45 -5.13 -3.85 -17.04
N THR A 46 -5.14 -4.40 -15.82
CA THR A 46 -6.24 -4.24 -14.87
C THR A 46 -6.40 -2.77 -14.46
N LEU A 47 -5.30 -2.11 -14.10
CA LEU A 47 -5.29 -0.68 -13.78
C LEU A 47 -5.76 0.16 -14.98
N GLY A 48 -5.23 -0.11 -16.18
CA GLY A 48 -5.63 0.60 -17.40
C GLY A 48 -7.12 0.46 -17.72
N SER A 49 -7.70 -0.75 -17.54
CA SER A 49 -9.14 -0.96 -17.68
C SER A 49 -9.93 -0.16 -16.65
N ARG A 50 -9.53 -0.21 -15.37
CA ARG A 50 -10.18 0.53 -14.29
C ARG A 50 -10.24 2.02 -14.59
N LEU A 51 -9.10 2.61 -14.94
CA LEU A 51 -9.03 4.03 -15.27
C LEU A 51 -9.90 4.38 -16.48
N ARG A 52 -9.87 3.56 -17.54
CA ARG A 52 -10.71 3.76 -18.73
C ARG A 52 -12.21 3.70 -18.41
N ASP A 53 -12.62 2.81 -17.52
CA ASP A 53 -14.03 2.54 -17.22
C ASP A 53 -14.59 3.45 -16.11
N GLU A 54 -13.73 3.96 -15.22
CA GLU A 54 -14.14 4.69 -14.00
C GLU A 54 -13.86 6.19 -14.07
N LEU A 55 -12.86 6.67 -14.83
CA LEU A 55 -12.63 8.11 -14.99
C LEU A 55 -13.74 8.86 -15.74
N PRO A 56 -14.35 8.32 -16.81
CA PRO A 56 -15.41 9.03 -17.53
C PRO A 56 -16.73 9.18 -16.77
N ARG A 57 -16.89 8.51 -15.61
CA ARG A 57 -18.17 8.49 -14.86
C ARG A 57 -18.50 9.83 -14.21
N GLY A 58 -17.50 10.64 -13.87
CA GLY A 58 -17.69 11.91 -13.19
C GLY A 58 -18.28 11.79 -11.78
N ASP A 59 -18.17 10.61 -11.16
CA ASP A 59 -18.76 10.32 -9.85
C ASP A 59 -17.69 10.29 -8.73
N HIS A 60 -18.08 9.79 -7.56
CA HIS A 60 -17.18 9.64 -6.40
C HIS A 60 -15.97 8.72 -6.68
N LEU A 61 -16.07 7.76 -7.61
CA LEU A 61 -14.93 6.93 -8.00
C LEU A 61 -13.96 7.71 -8.87
N THR A 62 -14.46 8.55 -9.77
CA THR A 62 -13.61 9.49 -10.51
C THR A 62 -12.84 10.41 -9.55
N ALA A 63 -13.53 10.99 -8.56
CA ALA A 63 -12.90 11.82 -7.54
C ALA A 63 -11.83 11.06 -6.74
N ALA A 64 -12.08 9.79 -6.39
CA ALA A 64 -11.11 8.95 -5.70
C ALA A 64 -9.85 8.70 -6.53
N TRP A 65 -9.98 8.40 -7.82
CA TRP A 65 -8.83 8.24 -8.72
C TRP A 65 -8.02 9.52 -8.88
N VAL A 66 -8.69 10.68 -8.97
CA VAL A 66 -8.02 11.99 -8.99
C VAL A 66 -7.26 12.23 -7.69
N ALA A 67 -7.87 11.93 -6.54
CA ALA A 67 -7.21 12.06 -5.24
C ALA A 67 -5.96 11.17 -5.13
N VAL A 68 -6.03 9.91 -5.60
CA VAL A 68 -4.87 9.01 -5.67
C VAL A 68 -3.78 9.59 -6.58
N ALA A 69 -4.14 10.10 -7.76
CA ALA A 69 -3.18 10.69 -8.68
C ALA A 69 -2.47 11.92 -8.09
N LEU A 70 -3.24 12.83 -7.48
CA LEU A 70 -2.69 14.02 -6.81
C LEU A 70 -1.79 13.64 -5.64
N TRP A 71 -2.19 12.64 -4.84
CA TRP A 71 -1.36 12.12 -3.76
C TRP A 71 -0.05 11.52 -4.28
N SER A 72 -0.10 10.72 -5.35
CA SER A 72 1.10 10.16 -5.98
C SER A 72 2.04 11.24 -6.49
N VAL A 73 1.52 12.30 -7.11
CA VAL A 73 2.32 13.46 -7.56
C VAL A 73 2.95 14.18 -6.37
N LEU A 74 2.18 14.44 -5.31
CA LEU A 74 2.66 15.09 -4.09
C LEU A 74 3.80 14.29 -3.45
N VAL A 75 3.59 13.01 -3.18
CA VAL A 75 4.59 12.13 -2.54
C VAL A 75 5.84 12.01 -3.40
N SER A 76 5.67 11.87 -4.72
CA SER A 76 6.81 11.86 -5.65
C SER A 76 7.59 13.18 -5.61
N GLY A 77 6.88 14.31 -5.59
CA GLY A 77 7.48 15.64 -5.45
C GLY A 77 8.24 15.81 -4.14
N LEU A 78 7.68 15.35 -3.02
CA LEU A 78 8.34 15.36 -1.71
C LEU A 78 9.58 14.47 -1.69
N HIS A 79 9.51 13.26 -2.25
CA HIS A 79 10.65 12.35 -2.29
C HIS A 79 11.78 12.89 -3.18
N PHE A 80 11.50 13.16 -4.47
CA PHE A 80 12.53 13.63 -5.40
C PHE A 80 13.02 15.04 -5.06
N GLY A 81 12.13 15.91 -4.59
CA GLY A 81 12.52 17.22 -4.06
C GLY A 81 13.40 17.08 -2.83
N GLY A 82 13.05 16.19 -1.90
CA GLY A 82 13.86 15.91 -0.71
C GLY A 82 15.26 15.41 -1.05
N VAL A 83 15.39 14.54 -2.04
CA VAL A 83 16.69 14.08 -2.56
C VAL A 83 17.46 15.25 -3.19
N TYR A 84 16.82 16.01 -4.08
CA TYR A 84 17.46 17.10 -4.82
C TYR A 84 17.95 18.24 -3.92
N TYR A 85 17.15 18.61 -2.92
CA TYR A 85 17.47 19.68 -1.96
C TYR A 85 18.17 19.17 -0.70
N ASN A 86 18.58 17.90 -0.66
CA ASN A 86 19.27 17.27 0.46
C ASN A 86 18.51 17.33 1.81
N VAL A 87 17.18 17.33 1.76
CA VAL A 87 16.29 17.45 2.92
C VAL A 87 16.41 16.24 3.85
N TYR A 88 16.61 15.05 3.29
CA TYR A 88 16.79 13.80 4.05
C TYR A 88 17.92 13.87 5.07
N THR A 89 18.97 14.67 4.81
CA THR A 89 20.07 14.87 5.77
C THR A 89 19.80 15.97 6.79
N ALA A 90 18.89 16.90 6.49
CA ALA A 90 18.60 18.07 7.32
C ALA A 90 17.40 17.86 8.26
N MET A 91 16.42 17.04 7.86
CA MET A 91 15.16 16.84 8.58
C MET A 91 14.85 15.35 8.71
N PRO A 92 15.22 14.70 9.83
CA PRO A 92 15.06 13.25 10.01
C PRO A 92 13.61 12.75 9.89
N TRP A 93 12.62 13.57 10.25
CA TRP A 93 11.20 13.21 10.12
C TRP A 93 10.69 13.22 8.69
N TRP A 94 11.42 13.85 7.75
CA TRP A 94 11.03 13.93 6.34
C TRP A 94 10.92 12.54 5.73
N ASP A 95 11.92 11.71 6.03
CA ASP A 95 12.02 10.34 5.58
C ASP A 95 10.81 9.52 6.04
N LEU A 96 10.60 9.47 7.36
CA LEU A 96 9.46 8.83 8.02
C LEU A 96 8.11 9.25 7.42
N MET A 97 7.94 10.55 7.16
CA MET A 97 6.73 11.10 6.54
C MET A 97 6.57 10.57 5.12
N THR A 98 7.63 10.60 4.30
CA THR A 98 7.56 10.11 2.91
C THR A 98 7.28 8.61 2.83
N HIS A 99 7.83 7.81 3.76
CA HIS A 99 7.52 6.38 3.89
C HIS A 99 6.04 6.15 4.27
N ALA A 100 5.54 6.83 5.30
CA ALA A 100 4.13 6.71 5.69
C ALA A 100 3.16 7.13 4.58
N MET A 101 3.42 8.25 3.92
CA MET A 101 2.60 8.75 2.82
C MET A 101 2.68 7.84 1.58
N GLY A 102 3.87 7.32 1.27
CA GLY A 102 4.10 6.36 0.20
C GLY A 102 3.32 5.07 0.43
N GLY A 103 3.45 4.49 1.61
CA GLY A 103 2.71 3.30 2.04
C GLY A 103 1.19 3.45 1.91
N LEU A 104 0.64 4.58 2.39
CA LEU A 104 -0.79 4.90 2.22
C LEU A 104 -1.18 5.02 0.75
N GLY A 105 -0.37 5.69 -0.06
CA GLY A 105 -0.60 5.87 -1.50
C GLY A 105 -0.60 4.54 -2.27
N VAL A 106 0.36 3.65 -1.97
CA VAL A 106 0.43 2.30 -2.55
C VAL A 106 -0.78 1.47 -2.12
N ALA A 107 -1.16 1.53 -0.84
CA ALA A 107 -2.35 0.84 -0.35
C ALA A 107 -3.62 1.31 -1.09
N ALA A 108 -3.79 2.62 -1.26
CA ALA A 108 -4.91 3.19 -2.00
C ALA A 108 -4.91 2.76 -3.48
N LEU A 109 -3.77 2.84 -4.16
CA LEU A 109 -3.63 2.43 -5.56
C LEU A 109 -4.02 0.95 -5.76
N LEU A 110 -3.50 0.06 -4.90
CA LEU A 110 -3.86 -1.36 -4.92
C LEU A 110 -5.34 -1.57 -4.58
N ALA A 111 -5.85 -0.86 -3.58
CA ALA A 111 -7.23 -0.96 -3.15
C ALA A 111 -8.21 -0.61 -4.27
N PHE A 112 -7.99 0.49 -4.99
CA PHE A 112 -8.87 0.90 -6.08
C PHE A 112 -8.69 0.02 -7.33
N THR A 113 -7.46 -0.39 -7.65
CA THR A 113 -7.21 -1.32 -8.77
C THR A 113 -7.98 -2.62 -8.59
N PHE A 114 -7.98 -3.15 -7.36
CA PHE A 114 -8.63 -4.41 -6.99
C PHE A 114 -9.85 -4.21 -6.07
N ARG A 115 -10.62 -3.15 -6.32
CA ARG A 115 -11.74 -2.71 -5.46
C ARG A 115 -12.68 -3.84 -5.02
N GLY A 116 -13.11 -4.69 -5.95
CA GLY A 116 -14.01 -5.81 -5.61
C GLY A 116 -13.39 -6.79 -4.61
N SER A 117 -12.08 -7.03 -4.71
CA SER A 117 -11.37 -7.89 -3.77
C SER A 117 -11.17 -7.23 -2.42
N THR A 118 -10.75 -5.97 -2.42
CA THR A 118 -10.56 -5.15 -1.21
C THR A 118 -11.84 -4.95 -0.42
N LEU A 119 -12.98 -4.75 -1.10
CA LEU A 119 -14.28 -4.65 -0.43
C LEU A 119 -14.71 -5.99 0.21
N ARG A 120 -14.32 -7.14 -0.36
CA ARG A 120 -14.56 -8.45 0.28
C ARG A 120 -13.68 -8.63 1.53
N SER A 121 -12.41 -8.27 1.45
CA SER A 121 -11.51 -8.19 2.60
C SER A 121 -10.32 -7.28 2.26
N PRO A 122 -10.04 -6.24 3.06
CA PRO A 122 -8.97 -5.29 2.74
C PRO A 122 -7.61 -5.70 3.31
N PHE A 123 -7.55 -6.71 4.18
CA PHE A 123 -6.35 -7.01 4.97
C PHE A 123 -5.20 -7.58 4.17
N TRP A 124 -5.42 -8.05 2.94
CA TRP A 124 -4.34 -8.45 2.03
C TRP A 124 -3.44 -7.28 1.62
N LEU A 125 -3.91 -6.02 1.75
CA LEU A 125 -3.12 -4.83 1.45
C LEU A 125 -1.91 -4.68 2.40
N VAL A 126 -2.03 -5.13 3.65
CA VAL A 126 -0.97 -4.98 4.65
C VAL A 126 0.29 -5.76 4.25
N PRO A 127 0.26 -7.09 4.06
CA PRO A 127 1.43 -7.82 3.58
C PRO A 127 1.82 -7.42 2.15
N ALA A 128 0.89 -6.91 1.31
CA ALA A 128 1.22 -6.47 -0.04
C ALA A 128 2.12 -5.23 -0.03
N VAL A 129 1.77 -4.24 0.81
CA VAL A 129 2.56 -3.02 0.98
C VAL A 129 3.89 -3.32 1.66
N LEU A 130 3.90 -4.23 2.64
CA LEU A 130 5.15 -4.71 3.24
C LEU A 130 6.08 -5.36 2.19
N ALA A 131 5.51 -6.18 1.28
CA ALA A 131 6.29 -6.81 0.21
C ALA A 131 6.91 -5.77 -0.74
N ILE A 132 6.13 -4.75 -1.10
CA ILE A 132 6.60 -3.64 -1.94
C ILE A 132 7.68 -2.83 -1.22
N GLY A 133 7.47 -2.49 0.06
CA GLY A 133 8.44 -1.78 0.89
C GLY A 133 9.75 -2.54 0.99
N ALA A 134 9.71 -3.83 1.38
CA ALA A 134 10.90 -4.67 1.43
C ALA A 134 11.58 -4.84 0.07
N GLY A 135 10.80 -4.84 -1.02
CA GLY A 135 11.35 -4.84 -2.37
C GLY A 135 12.09 -3.54 -2.71
N PHE A 136 11.63 -2.42 -2.15
CA PHE A 136 12.31 -1.13 -2.27
C PHE A 136 13.64 -1.13 -1.51
N GLU A 137 13.72 -1.72 -0.32
CA GLU A 137 14.98 -1.90 0.42
C GLU A 137 16.02 -2.70 -0.39
N VAL A 138 15.58 -3.72 -1.13
CA VAL A 138 16.46 -4.47 -2.05
C VAL A 138 16.96 -3.55 -3.17
N TYR A 139 16.07 -2.73 -3.75
CA TYR A 139 16.46 -1.73 -4.75
C TYR A 139 17.48 -0.74 -4.17
N GLU A 140 17.29 -0.26 -2.96
CA GLU A 140 18.21 0.70 -2.35
C GLU A 140 19.58 0.08 -2.05
N PHE A 141 19.59 -1.14 -1.50
CA PHE A 141 20.82 -1.89 -1.31
C PHE A 141 21.59 -2.07 -2.62
N LEU A 142 20.91 -2.39 -3.73
CA LEU A 142 21.58 -2.64 -5.00
C LEU A 142 22.02 -1.37 -5.73
N PHE A 143 21.22 -0.30 -5.68
CA PHE A 143 21.36 0.83 -6.60
C PHE A 143 21.66 2.18 -5.95
N LYS A 144 21.55 2.29 -4.62
CA LYS A 144 21.83 3.55 -3.90
C LYS A 144 23.16 3.46 -3.19
N ALA A 145 23.82 4.60 -3.06
CA ALA A 145 25.14 4.71 -2.42
C ALA A 145 25.09 5.33 -1.02
N PHE A 146 23.94 5.86 -0.59
CA PHE A 146 23.85 6.59 0.68
C PHE A 146 24.18 5.71 1.88
N TRP A 147 23.84 4.41 1.87
CA TRP A 147 24.08 3.52 3.00
C TRP A 147 25.56 3.07 3.14
N HIS A 148 26.41 3.34 2.15
CA HIS A 148 27.80 2.85 2.13
C HIS A 148 28.59 3.28 3.37
N HIS A 149 28.33 4.47 3.90
CA HIS A 149 29.04 5.03 5.05
C HIS A 149 28.37 4.74 6.41
N TRP A 150 27.18 4.15 6.42
CA TRP A 150 26.45 3.86 7.66
C TRP A 150 27.10 2.75 8.48
N THR A 151 26.79 2.68 9.77
CA THR A 151 27.05 1.46 10.54
C THR A 151 26.05 0.37 10.14
N LEU A 152 26.35 -0.90 10.42
CA LEU A 152 25.37 -1.98 10.19
C LEU A 152 24.11 -1.78 11.05
N GLU A 153 24.31 -1.40 12.32
CA GLU A 153 23.24 -1.16 13.29
C GLU A 153 22.27 -0.08 12.79
N PHE A 154 22.80 1.07 12.38
CA PHE A 154 21.98 2.15 11.84
C PHE A 154 21.20 1.70 10.60
N TYR A 155 21.85 0.98 9.68
CA TYR A 155 21.16 0.53 8.47
C TYR A 155 20.02 -0.46 8.76
N VAL A 156 20.21 -1.37 9.71
CA VAL A 156 19.16 -2.30 10.14
C VAL A 156 18.00 -1.56 10.81
N GLU A 157 18.29 -0.59 11.68
CA GLU A 157 17.29 0.22 12.37
C GLU A 157 16.44 1.03 11.38
N ASP A 158 17.11 1.74 10.47
CA ASP A 158 16.51 2.55 9.40
C ASP A 158 15.58 1.70 8.53
N THR A 159 16.09 0.58 8.00
CA THR A 159 15.29 -0.39 7.21
C THR A 159 14.05 -0.87 7.98
N ALA A 160 14.20 -1.20 9.27
CA ALA A 160 13.08 -1.69 10.07
C ALA A 160 12.02 -0.62 10.29
N ILE A 161 12.44 0.62 10.57
CA ILE A 161 11.56 1.78 10.72
C ILE A 161 10.83 2.04 9.41
N ASP A 162 11.53 2.08 8.29
CA ASP A 162 10.95 2.34 6.97
C ASP A 162 9.87 1.34 6.60
N LEU A 163 10.10 0.06 6.87
CA LEU A 163 9.11 -0.99 6.67
C LEU A 163 7.89 -0.83 7.57
N ILE A 164 8.07 -0.42 8.83
CA ILE A 164 6.97 -0.13 9.75
C ILE A 164 6.16 1.05 9.24
N LEU A 165 6.81 2.15 8.85
CA LEU A 165 6.14 3.37 8.39
C LEU A 165 5.41 3.12 7.07
N ASN A 166 6.05 2.46 6.11
CA ASN A 166 5.42 2.00 4.86
C ASN A 166 4.16 1.15 5.13
N THR A 167 4.24 0.21 6.08
CA THR A 167 3.14 -0.71 6.35
C THR A 167 2.02 -0.04 7.17
N SER A 168 2.33 0.95 8.01
CA SER A 168 1.36 1.64 8.86
C SER A 168 0.23 2.30 8.05
N GLY A 169 0.56 2.93 6.91
CA GLY A 169 -0.43 3.50 6.00
C GLY A 169 -1.40 2.45 5.44
N ALA A 170 -0.89 1.25 5.14
CA ALA A 170 -1.72 0.13 4.68
C ALA A 170 -2.65 -0.40 5.77
N VAL A 171 -2.16 -0.47 7.02
CA VAL A 171 -2.97 -0.86 8.18
C VAL A 171 -4.12 0.13 8.40
N VAL A 172 -3.81 1.43 8.41
CA VAL A 172 -4.82 2.49 8.55
C VAL A 172 -5.85 2.41 7.43
N PHE A 173 -5.39 2.26 6.17
CA PHE A 173 -6.29 2.15 5.02
C PHE A 173 -7.20 0.91 5.11
N ALA A 174 -6.63 -0.25 5.45
CA ALA A 174 -7.38 -1.49 5.57
C ALA A 174 -8.41 -1.44 6.70
N ALA A 175 -8.03 -0.87 7.85
CA ALA A 175 -8.93 -0.67 8.98
C ALA A 175 -10.08 0.29 8.62
N ALA A 176 -9.77 1.43 7.99
CA ALA A 176 -10.78 2.38 7.53
C ALA A 176 -11.75 1.75 6.53
N THR A 177 -11.24 0.94 5.59
CA THR A 177 -12.06 0.21 4.62
C THR A 177 -12.95 -0.84 5.30
N ALA A 178 -12.44 -1.55 6.30
CA ALA A 178 -13.21 -2.52 7.07
C ALA A 178 -14.36 -1.87 7.85
N VAL A 179 -14.10 -0.70 8.46
CA VAL A 179 -15.11 0.11 9.16
C VAL A 179 -16.15 0.67 8.19
N TYR A 180 -15.72 1.20 7.04
CA TYR A 180 -16.64 1.67 6.00
C TYR A 180 -17.61 0.56 5.57
N ARG A 181 -17.08 -0.64 5.32
CA ARG A 181 -17.88 -1.80 4.93
C ARG A 181 -18.87 -2.24 6.01
N SER A 182 -18.48 -2.24 7.28
CA SER A 182 -19.39 -2.65 8.35
C SER A 182 -20.57 -1.69 8.46
N ARG A 183 -20.34 -0.39 8.32
CA ARG A 183 -21.41 0.63 8.31
C ARG A 183 -22.39 0.44 7.16
N VAL A 184 -21.89 0.30 5.93
CA VAL A 184 -22.73 0.09 4.75
C VAL A 184 -23.57 -1.20 4.89
N ARG A 185 -22.99 -2.27 5.45
CA ARG A 185 -23.73 -3.51 5.70
C ARG A 185 -24.81 -3.34 6.78
N SER A 186 -24.51 -2.63 7.87
CA SER A 186 -25.49 -2.34 8.93
C SER A 186 -26.68 -1.53 8.39
N GLU A 187 -26.42 -0.47 7.62
CA GLU A 187 -27.48 0.37 7.03
C GLU A 187 -28.39 -0.43 6.09
N SER A 188 -27.82 -1.34 5.28
CA SER A 188 -28.61 -2.22 4.41
C SER A 188 -29.48 -3.24 5.17
N THR A 189 -29.15 -3.56 6.43
CA THR A 189 -29.90 -4.53 7.25
C THR A 189 -31.03 -3.85 8.03
N THR A 190 -30.89 -2.56 8.36
CA THR A 190 -31.90 -1.76 9.07
C THR A 190 -32.90 -1.07 8.14
N GLY A 191 -32.69 -1.15 6.82
CA GLY A 191 -33.46 -0.42 5.80
C GLY A 191 -34.78 -1.04 5.34
N ASP A 192 -35.25 -2.16 5.91
CA ASP A 192 -36.61 -2.67 5.66
C ASP A 192 -37.14 -3.55 6.81
N PRO A 193 -38.03 -2.98 7.65
CA PRO A 193 -39.14 -3.75 8.20
C PRO A 193 -40.41 -2.89 8.22
N GLY A 194 -41.06 -2.66 7.07
CA GLY A 194 -42.24 -1.77 7.09
C GLY A 194 -43.05 -1.64 5.80
N GLY A 195 -43.42 -2.76 5.18
CA GLY A 195 -44.62 -2.82 4.33
C GLY A 195 -45.72 -3.55 5.10
N ASP A 196 -46.73 -2.80 5.55
CA ASP A 196 -47.81 -3.26 6.45
C ASP A 196 -48.53 -4.56 6.02
N PRO A 197 -49.05 -5.33 6.99
CA PRO A 197 -49.95 -6.44 6.73
C PRO A 197 -51.34 -5.91 6.39
N VAL A 198 -51.75 -5.99 5.13
CA VAL A 198 -53.16 -5.79 4.78
C VAL A 198 -53.93 -7.07 5.13
N GLY A 199 -54.53 -7.02 6.33
CA GLY A 199 -55.90 -7.42 6.62
C GLY A 199 -56.44 -8.70 5.99
N THR A 200 -56.66 -9.69 6.85
CA THR A 200 -57.76 -10.65 6.72
C THR A 200 -59.08 -9.90 6.57
N ASP A 201 -59.90 -10.26 5.59
CA ASP A 201 -61.35 -10.31 5.75
C ASP A 201 -61.91 -11.43 4.86
N THR A 202 -62.52 -12.38 5.55
CA THR A 202 -63.49 -13.36 5.04
C THR A 202 -64.81 -12.66 4.76
N ASP A 203 -65.33 -12.79 3.54
CA ASP A 203 -66.62 -13.43 3.22
C ASP A 203 -66.91 -13.34 1.71
#